data_AF-E3ZRH0-F1
#
_entry.id   AF-E3ZRH0-F1
#
_cell.length_a   1.000
_cell.length_b   1.000
_cell.length_c   1.000
_cell.angle_alpha   90.00
_cell.angle_beta   90.00
_cell.angle_gamma   90.00
#
_symmetry.space_group_name_H-M   'P 1'
#
loop_
_entity.id
_entity.type
_entity.pdbx_description
1 polymer ?
#
loop_
_entity_poly.entity_id
_entity_poly.type
_entity_poly.pdbx_seq_one_letter_code
_entity_poly.pdbx_strand_id
1 'polypeptide(L)'
;RELEEEGAIFQTSSDTEVLAHLIKRSHTGDFVEDLKVALNKVKGGFAYMLLTEDTMYAALDPNGFRPLSIGRIGDSYVVASETCAFETVGAEFVRDVEPGELIIINNDGLRIEKFTENVKHSICSMEYIYFARPDSNIAGINVHSARKRSGKRLAKEAFVDADVVTGVPDSSISAAIGYAEESGLPYELGLIKNRYVARTFIQPSQELREQGVRMKLSAVRGVVEGKRVVMIDDSIVRGTTSKRIVQLLREAGAAEVHVRIASPPLAFPCFYGIDIQTRNELIASNYSVDEICRIIGADSLEYLSEEGLVDSIGRPYPNEPYGGLCMAYFNGDYPTPLYDYEAEYLASLEAEK
;
A
#
# COMPACT_ATOMS: atom_id res chain seq x y z
N ARG A 1 23.08 16.42 -1.90
CA ARG A 1 24.32 16.81 -1.19
C ARG A 1 25.57 16.42 -1.96
N GLU A 2 26.03 15.16 -1.96
CA GLU A 2 27.26 14.76 -2.70
C GLU A 2 27.24 15.22 -4.17
N LEU A 3 26.15 14.94 -4.91
CA LEU A 3 26.00 15.38 -6.29
C LEU A 3 26.06 16.91 -6.47
N GLU A 4 25.51 17.68 -5.54
CA GLU A 4 25.54 19.16 -5.57
C GLU A 4 26.94 19.70 -5.25
N GLU A 5 27.65 19.09 -4.31
CA GLU A 5 29.04 19.41 -3.98
C GLU A 5 29.97 19.16 -5.18
N GLU A 6 29.66 18.15 -5.99
CA GLU A 6 30.33 17.90 -7.26
C GLU A 6 29.79 18.76 -8.43
N GLY A 7 28.93 19.74 -8.17
CA GLY A 7 28.43 20.72 -9.14
C GLY A 7 27.21 20.29 -9.97
N ALA A 8 26.46 19.26 -9.56
CA ALA A 8 25.17 18.96 -10.16
C ALA A 8 24.15 20.06 -9.81
N ILE A 9 23.31 20.42 -10.78
CA ILE A 9 22.21 21.35 -10.61
C ILE A 9 20.92 20.56 -10.74
N PHE A 10 20.14 20.49 -9.68
CA PHE A 10 18.82 19.86 -9.67
C PHE A 10 17.74 20.86 -10.05
N GLN A 11 16.84 20.45 -10.94
CA GLN A 11 15.68 21.23 -11.35
C GLN A 11 14.40 20.81 -10.62
N THR A 12 14.39 19.59 -10.07
CA THR A 12 13.26 18.98 -9.37
C THR A 12 13.70 18.44 -8.01
N SER A 13 12.73 17.98 -7.23
CA SER A 13 12.96 17.22 -6.00
C SER A 13 12.69 15.72 -6.19
N SER A 14 12.77 15.22 -7.43
CA SER A 14 12.45 13.83 -7.78
C SER A 14 13.67 12.92 -7.65
N ASP A 15 13.48 11.75 -7.03
CA ASP A 15 14.50 10.70 -6.99
C ASP A 15 14.93 10.24 -8.40
N THR A 16 14.04 10.36 -9.39
CA THR A 16 14.37 10.06 -10.80
C THR A 16 15.49 10.97 -11.33
N GLU A 17 15.54 12.24 -10.93
CA GLU A 17 16.59 13.15 -11.36
C GLU A 17 17.95 12.81 -10.72
N VAL A 18 17.92 12.33 -9.47
CA VAL A 18 19.10 11.79 -8.79
C VAL A 18 19.69 10.62 -9.59
N LEU A 19 18.86 9.66 -10.02
CA LEU A 19 19.31 8.56 -10.86
C LEU A 19 19.94 9.05 -12.18
N ALA A 20 19.32 10.02 -12.86
CA ALA A 20 19.86 10.58 -14.10
C ALA A 20 21.24 11.22 -13.91
N HIS A 21 21.45 11.97 -12.83
CA HIS A 21 22.75 12.53 -12.50
C HIS A 21 23.80 11.45 -12.20
N LEU A 22 23.42 10.40 -11.46
CA LEU A 22 24.32 9.29 -11.15
C LEU A 22 24.77 8.54 -12.42
N ILE A 23 23.85 8.27 -13.35
CA ILE A 23 24.16 7.64 -14.65
C ILE A 23 25.14 8.53 -15.42
N LYS A 24 24.85 9.83 -15.54
CA LYS A 24 25.66 10.76 -16.34
C LYS A 24 27.10 10.90 -15.84
N ARG A 25 27.31 10.76 -14.52
CA ARG A 25 28.62 10.87 -13.86
C ARG A 25 29.38 9.54 -13.81
N SER A 26 28.73 8.43 -14.14
CA SER A 26 29.42 7.18 -14.37
C SER A 26 30.14 7.24 -15.72
N HIS A 27 31.35 6.70 -15.77
CA HIS A 27 32.28 6.82 -16.90
C HIS A 27 32.87 5.46 -17.28
N THR A 28 32.05 4.41 -17.27
CA THR A 28 32.48 3.07 -17.70
C THR A 28 32.61 2.97 -19.21
N GLY A 29 31.91 3.84 -19.96
CA GLY A 29 31.89 3.84 -21.43
C GLY A 29 30.80 2.95 -22.02
N ASP A 30 30.02 2.27 -21.18
CA ASP A 30 28.85 1.47 -21.55
C ASP A 30 27.63 1.91 -20.72
N PHE A 31 26.52 2.24 -21.40
CA PHE A 31 25.35 2.79 -20.72
C PHE A 31 24.72 1.79 -19.71
N VAL A 32 24.74 0.49 -20.02
CA VAL A 32 24.18 -0.55 -19.14
C VAL A 32 25.02 -0.65 -17.88
N GLU A 33 26.35 -0.64 -18.00
CA GLU A 33 27.24 -0.64 -16.84
C GLU A 33 27.13 0.65 -16.01
N ASP A 34 27.03 1.81 -16.67
CA ASP A 34 26.79 3.09 -15.99
C ASP A 34 25.46 3.10 -15.22
N LEU A 35 24.41 2.52 -15.80
CA LEU A 35 23.11 2.33 -15.15
C LEU A 35 23.21 1.39 -13.94
N LYS A 36 23.89 0.25 -14.06
CA LYS A 36 24.10 -0.68 -12.94
C LYS A 36 24.86 -0.02 -11.79
N VAL A 37 25.88 0.79 -12.08
CA VAL A 37 26.63 1.56 -11.07
C VAL A 37 25.69 2.54 -10.36
N ALA A 38 24.86 3.26 -11.11
CA ALA A 38 23.91 4.21 -10.55
C ALA A 38 22.85 3.51 -9.66
N LEU A 39 22.26 2.41 -10.14
CA LEU A 39 21.28 1.62 -9.39
C LEU A 39 21.84 1.09 -8.06
N ASN A 40 23.12 0.70 -8.01
CA ASN A 40 23.76 0.26 -6.77
C ASN A 40 24.01 1.39 -5.75
N LYS A 41 24.08 2.65 -6.21
CA LYS A 41 24.22 3.82 -5.34
C LYS A 41 22.89 4.25 -4.70
N VAL A 42 21.78 4.12 -5.43
CA VAL A 42 20.44 4.44 -4.91
C VAL A 42 20.07 3.43 -3.81
N LYS A 43 19.55 3.94 -2.68
CA LYS A 43 19.08 3.13 -1.54
C LYS A 43 17.59 3.40 -1.29
N GLY A 44 16.88 2.39 -0.79
CA GLY A 44 15.43 2.44 -0.60
C GLY A 44 14.68 1.63 -1.65
N GLY A 45 13.38 1.88 -1.76
CA GLY A 45 12.51 1.16 -2.70
C GLY A 45 12.37 1.89 -4.03
N PHE A 46 12.55 1.17 -5.13
CA PHE A 46 12.38 1.71 -6.48
C PHE A 46 11.96 0.64 -7.48
N ALA A 47 11.10 1.04 -8.41
CA ALA A 47 10.83 0.33 -9.64
C ALA A 47 10.98 1.35 -10.78
N TYR A 48 12.13 1.35 -11.44
CA TYR A 48 12.45 2.31 -12.49
C TYR A 48 12.05 1.80 -13.87
N MET A 49 11.61 2.71 -14.72
CA MET A 49 11.59 2.52 -16.16
C MET A 49 12.34 3.67 -16.83
N LEU A 50 13.18 3.35 -17.81
CA LEU A 50 13.94 4.31 -18.60
C LEU A 50 13.76 4.00 -20.08
N LEU A 51 13.79 5.04 -20.91
CA LEU A 51 13.74 4.91 -22.36
C LEU A 51 14.91 5.69 -22.96
N THR A 52 15.66 5.01 -23.83
CA THR A 52 16.54 5.64 -24.82
C THR A 52 15.88 5.60 -26.20
N GLU A 53 16.58 6.05 -27.23
CA GLU A 53 16.08 6.11 -28.60
C GLU A 53 15.63 4.74 -29.14
N ASP A 54 16.26 3.65 -28.68
CA ASP A 54 16.10 2.30 -29.22
C ASP A 54 15.83 1.21 -28.16
N THR A 55 15.87 1.55 -26.87
CA THR A 55 15.85 0.57 -25.78
C THR A 55 15.01 1.04 -24.60
N MET A 56 14.18 0.14 -24.07
CA MET A 56 13.49 0.29 -22.79
C MET A 56 14.23 -0.50 -21.71
N TYR A 57 14.44 0.14 -20.57
CA TYR A 57 15.03 -0.47 -19.39
C TYR A 57 14.00 -0.49 -18.27
N ALA A 58 13.96 -1.58 -17.50
CA ALA A 58 13.19 -1.64 -16.27
C ALA A 58 14.06 -2.23 -15.16
N ALA A 59 14.09 -1.62 -13.98
CA ALA A 59 14.92 -2.09 -12.89
C ALA A 59 14.14 -2.12 -11.58
N LEU A 60 14.33 -3.18 -10.80
CA LEU A 60 13.68 -3.36 -9.50
C LEU A 60 14.72 -3.36 -8.38
N ASP A 61 14.44 -2.64 -7.30
CA ASP A 61 15.32 -2.56 -6.14
C ASP A 61 15.65 -3.94 -5.54
N PRO A 62 16.76 -4.07 -4.78
CA PRO A 62 17.21 -5.37 -4.26
C PRO A 62 16.27 -6.03 -3.24
N ASN A 63 15.22 -5.32 -2.80
CA ASN A 63 14.21 -5.85 -1.89
C ASN A 63 12.87 -6.15 -2.56
N GLY A 64 12.66 -5.66 -3.78
CA GLY A 64 11.39 -5.78 -4.50
C GLY A 64 10.25 -5.13 -3.73
N PHE A 65 10.45 -3.94 -3.14
CA PHE A 65 9.41 -3.29 -2.34
C PHE A 65 8.15 -3.02 -3.15
N ARG A 66 8.31 -2.64 -4.42
CA ARG A 66 7.23 -2.32 -5.35
C ARG A 66 7.06 -3.43 -6.38
N PRO A 67 5.81 -3.81 -6.71
CA PRO A 67 5.59 -4.77 -7.77
C PRO A 67 5.98 -4.18 -9.13
N LEU A 68 6.58 -5.01 -9.97
CA LEU A 68 6.90 -4.71 -11.35
C LEU A 68 6.81 -6.01 -12.15
N SER A 69 5.98 -6.03 -13.17
CA SER A 69 5.70 -7.22 -13.96
C SER A 69 5.89 -6.94 -15.44
N ILE A 70 6.15 -8.00 -16.20
CA ILE A 70 6.32 -7.99 -17.65
C ILE A 70 5.17 -8.76 -18.28
N GLY A 71 4.56 -8.15 -19.29
CA GLY A 71 3.56 -8.76 -20.16
C GLY A 71 4.00 -8.72 -21.63
N ARG A 72 3.21 -9.36 -22.49
CA ARG A 72 3.44 -9.41 -23.94
C ARG A 72 2.15 -9.17 -24.72
N ILE A 73 2.23 -8.35 -25.76
CA ILE A 73 1.14 -8.11 -26.74
C ILE A 73 1.70 -8.43 -28.12
N GLY A 74 1.29 -9.56 -28.71
CA GLY A 74 1.90 -10.03 -29.96
C GLY A 74 3.39 -10.25 -29.78
N ASP A 75 4.23 -9.48 -30.48
CA ASP A 75 5.70 -9.53 -30.35
C ASP A 75 6.28 -8.40 -29.48
N SER A 76 5.43 -7.52 -28.94
CA SER A 76 5.85 -6.40 -28.09
C SER A 76 5.83 -6.79 -26.61
N TYR A 77 6.82 -6.33 -25.86
CA TYR A 77 6.82 -6.41 -24.40
C TYR A 77 6.20 -5.16 -23.78
N VAL A 78 5.50 -5.35 -22.66
CA VAL A 78 4.97 -4.27 -21.83
C VAL A 78 5.43 -4.49 -20.39
N VAL A 79 5.66 -3.40 -19.67
CA VAL A 79 6.06 -3.44 -18.26
C VAL A 79 5.05 -2.60 -17.47
N ALA A 80 4.58 -3.10 -16.34
CA ALA A 80 3.61 -2.41 -15.49
C ALA A 80 3.86 -2.73 -14.02
N SER A 81 3.53 -1.79 -13.13
CA SER A 81 3.55 -2.05 -11.69
C SER A 81 2.51 -3.08 -11.25
N GLU A 82 1.42 -3.24 -12.00
CA GLU A 82 0.31 -4.12 -11.65
C GLU A 82 -0.22 -4.90 -12.86
N THR A 83 -0.56 -6.17 -12.65
CA THR A 83 -1.04 -7.05 -13.73
C THR A 83 -2.41 -6.68 -14.27
N CYS A 84 -3.24 -5.91 -13.53
CA CYS A 84 -4.52 -5.43 -14.05
C CYS A 84 -4.35 -4.56 -15.31
N ALA A 85 -3.18 -3.94 -15.49
CA ALA A 85 -2.86 -3.19 -16.70
C ALA A 85 -2.84 -4.13 -17.92
N PHE A 86 -2.31 -5.34 -17.76
CA PHE A 86 -2.23 -6.34 -18.83
C PHE A 86 -3.62 -6.78 -19.29
N GLU A 87 -4.52 -7.08 -18.36
CA GLU A 87 -5.91 -7.41 -18.70
C GLU A 87 -6.60 -6.27 -19.45
N THR A 88 -6.33 -5.02 -19.05
CA THR A 88 -6.93 -3.83 -19.66
C THR A 88 -6.48 -3.63 -21.11
N VAL A 89 -5.22 -3.91 -21.43
CA VAL A 89 -4.65 -3.71 -22.77
C VAL A 89 -4.59 -4.99 -23.62
N GLY A 90 -5.02 -6.13 -23.08
CA GLY A 90 -4.96 -7.43 -23.75
C GLY A 90 -3.54 -8.01 -23.83
N ALA A 91 -2.69 -7.73 -22.84
CA ALA A 91 -1.38 -8.35 -22.73
C ALA A 91 -1.45 -9.67 -21.94
N GLU A 92 -0.65 -10.64 -22.36
CA GLU A 92 -0.43 -11.88 -21.62
C GLU A 92 0.65 -11.64 -20.56
N PHE A 93 0.40 -12.06 -19.31
CA PHE A 93 1.43 -12.03 -18.27
C PHE A 93 2.58 -12.98 -18.64
N VAL A 94 3.82 -12.49 -18.52
CA VAL A 94 5.02 -13.28 -18.79
C VAL A 94 5.69 -13.68 -17.47
N ARG A 95 6.07 -12.69 -16.65
CA ARG A 95 6.73 -12.89 -15.35
C ARG A 95 6.77 -11.61 -14.53
N ASP A 96 7.06 -11.73 -13.25
CA ASP A 96 7.48 -10.61 -12.42
C ASP A 96 8.97 -10.29 -12.65
N VAL A 97 9.35 -9.01 -12.49
CA VAL A 97 10.76 -8.59 -12.41
C VAL A 97 11.26 -8.97 -11.02
N GLU A 98 12.40 -9.66 -10.94
CA GLU A 98 12.95 -10.08 -9.64
C GLU A 98 13.79 -8.98 -9.01
N PRO A 99 13.91 -8.94 -7.67
CA PRO A 99 14.76 -7.96 -6.99
C PRO A 99 16.18 -7.97 -7.55
N GLY A 100 16.76 -6.79 -7.80
CA GLY A 100 18.12 -6.66 -8.34
C GLY A 100 18.26 -6.90 -9.84
N GLU A 101 17.17 -7.19 -10.56
CA GLU A 101 17.18 -7.33 -12.02
C GLU A 101 17.15 -5.97 -12.74
N LEU A 102 17.80 -5.97 -13.90
CA LEU A 102 17.72 -4.97 -14.95
C LEU A 102 17.22 -5.65 -16.22
N ILE A 103 16.00 -5.32 -16.61
CA ILE A 103 15.35 -5.75 -17.84
C ILE A 103 15.73 -4.79 -18.95
N ILE A 104 16.11 -5.33 -20.11
CA ILE A 104 16.53 -4.59 -21.29
C ILE A 104 15.68 -5.09 -22.46
N ILE A 105 14.88 -4.21 -23.05
CA ILE A 105 13.97 -4.54 -24.16
C ILE A 105 14.31 -3.63 -25.33
N ASN A 106 14.67 -4.23 -26.46
CA ASN A 106 14.93 -3.52 -27.72
C ASN A 106 14.46 -4.37 -28.91
N ASN A 107 14.90 -4.02 -30.13
CA ASN A 107 14.54 -4.76 -31.34
C ASN A 107 15.08 -6.20 -31.40
N ASP A 108 16.08 -6.55 -30.58
CA ASP A 108 16.61 -7.92 -30.46
C ASP A 108 15.79 -8.78 -29.47
N GLY A 109 14.84 -8.16 -28.75
CA GLY A 109 13.94 -8.80 -27.80
C GLY A 109 14.21 -8.41 -26.36
N LEU A 110 13.92 -9.33 -25.44
CA LEU A 110 14.08 -9.15 -24.00
C LEU A 110 15.37 -9.83 -23.50
N ARG A 111 16.23 -9.04 -22.86
CA ARG A 111 17.43 -9.48 -22.14
C ARG A 111 17.27 -9.14 -20.66
N ILE A 112 17.71 -10.06 -19.80
CA ILE A 112 17.68 -9.89 -18.34
C ILE A 112 19.11 -9.91 -17.84
N GLU A 113 19.48 -8.87 -17.13
CA GLU A 113 20.74 -8.77 -16.42
C GLU A 113 20.47 -8.49 -14.94
N LYS A 114 21.50 -8.63 -14.11
CA LYS A 114 21.44 -8.26 -12.70
C LYS A 114 22.42 -7.15 -12.43
N PHE A 115 21.99 -6.15 -11.68
CA PHE A 115 22.89 -5.12 -11.15
C PHE A 115 23.41 -5.49 -9.76
N THR A 116 22.77 -6.43 -9.06
CA THR A 116 23.23 -7.00 -7.80
C THR A 116 22.69 -8.41 -7.60
N GLU A 117 23.42 -9.22 -6.83
CA GLU A 117 22.98 -10.54 -6.33
C GLU A 117 22.64 -10.51 -4.84
N ASN A 118 22.94 -9.40 -4.15
CA ASN A 118 22.61 -9.22 -2.75
C ASN A 118 21.17 -8.73 -2.62
N VAL A 119 20.23 -9.67 -2.56
CA VAL A 119 18.80 -9.42 -2.61
C VAL A 119 18.09 -10.06 -1.41
N LYS A 120 16.96 -9.47 -1.01
CA LYS A 120 16.12 -9.99 0.08
C LYS A 120 14.67 -9.57 -0.14
N HIS A 121 13.78 -10.52 -0.39
CA HIS A 121 12.38 -10.18 -0.70
C HIS A 121 11.69 -9.53 0.50
N SER A 122 11.10 -8.36 0.28
CA SER A 122 10.36 -7.59 1.29
C SER A 122 9.29 -6.74 0.61
N ILE A 123 8.38 -7.38 -0.13
CA ILE A 123 7.29 -6.71 -0.85
C ILE A 123 6.46 -5.87 0.13
N CYS A 124 6.10 -4.65 -0.26
CA CYS A 124 5.25 -3.79 0.55
C CYS A 124 3.91 -4.48 0.88
N SER A 125 3.67 -4.76 2.17
CA SER A 125 2.43 -5.38 2.65
C SER A 125 1.18 -4.53 2.33
N MET A 126 1.33 -3.20 2.26
CA MET A 126 0.23 -2.30 1.92
C MET A 126 -0.25 -2.43 0.46
N GLU A 127 0.54 -3.03 -0.44
CA GLU A 127 0.06 -3.38 -1.79
C GLU A 127 -1.09 -4.39 -1.69
N TYR A 128 -0.93 -5.41 -0.85
CA TYR A 128 -2.00 -6.39 -0.59
C TYR A 128 -3.14 -5.82 0.25
N ILE A 129 -2.88 -4.92 1.20
CA ILE A 129 -3.92 -4.36 2.09
C ILE A 129 -4.78 -3.33 1.35
N TYR A 130 -4.17 -2.40 0.61
CA TYR A 130 -4.84 -1.19 0.15
C TYR A 130 -4.50 -0.76 -1.27
N PHE A 131 -3.22 -0.61 -1.62
CA PHE A 131 -2.80 0.14 -2.82
C PHE A 131 -3.16 -0.54 -4.13
N ALA A 132 -2.82 -1.82 -4.29
CA ALA A 132 -3.03 -2.52 -5.54
C ALA A 132 -4.53 -2.75 -5.79
N ARG A 133 -4.90 -2.81 -7.07
CA ARG A 133 -6.26 -3.13 -7.45
C ARG A 133 -6.59 -4.59 -7.13
N PRO A 134 -7.84 -4.91 -6.74
CA PRO A 134 -8.22 -6.27 -6.38
C PRO A 134 -8.09 -7.31 -7.52
N ASP A 135 -8.10 -6.88 -8.78
CA ASP A 135 -7.89 -7.71 -9.97
C ASP A 135 -6.41 -7.90 -10.34
N SER A 136 -5.48 -7.28 -9.62
CA SER A 136 -4.04 -7.53 -9.78
C SER A 136 -3.61 -8.81 -9.06
N ASN A 137 -2.56 -9.44 -9.60
CA ASN A 137 -1.80 -10.50 -8.96
C ASN A 137 -0.40 -9.97 -8.66
N ILE A 138 0.06 -10.14 -7.43
CA ILE A 138 1.42 -9.76 -7.02
C ILE A 138 2.11 -11.04 -6.59
N ALA A 139 3.29 -11.35 -7.15
CA ALA A 139 4.01 -12.60 -6.85
C ALA A 139 3.10 -13.84 -6.95
N GLY A 140 2.25 -13.89 -7.98
CA GLY A 140 1.27 -14.97 -8.21
C GLY A 140 0.05 -14.98 -7.28
N ILE A 141 -0.06 -14.05 -6.32
CA ILE A 141 -1.16 -13.97 -5.35
C ILE A 141 -2.15 -12.89 -5.77
N ASN A 142 -3.40 -13.28 -6.01
CA ASN A 142 -4.48 -12.35 -6.30
C ASN A 142 -4.82 -11.46 -5.09
N VAL A 143 -4.87 -10.14 -5.31
CA VAL A 143 -5.08 -9.13 -4.27
C VAL A 143 -6.49 -9.24 -3.65
N HIS A 144 -7.55 -9.40 -4.44
CA HIS A 144 -8.91 -9.63 -3.92
C HIS A 144 -8.93 -10.84 -2.98
N SER A 145 -8.33 -11.95 -3.41
CA SER A 145 -8.31 -13.21 -2.67
C SER A 145 -7.52 -13.09 -1.37
N ALA A 146 -6.38 -12.39 -1.38
CA ALA A 146 -5.61 -12.10 -0.16
C ALA A 146 -6.44 -11.28 0.84
N ARG A 147 -7.05 -10.16 0.40
CA ARG A 147 -7.90 -9.32 1.26
C ARG A 147 -9.10 -10.09 1.82
N LYS A 148 -9.71 -10.94 1.00
CA LYS A 148 -10.81 -11.81 1.43
C LYS A 148 -10.37 -12.81 2.49
N ARG A 149 -9.18 -13.42 2.36
CA ARG A 149 -8.59 -14.27 3.42
C ARG A 149 -8.30 -13.48 4.69
N SER A 150 -7.81 -12.23 4.57
CA SER A 150 -7.61 -11.34 5.73
C SER A 150 -8.92 -11.09 6.47
N GLY A 151 -10.02 -10.86 5.75
CA GLY A 151 -11.36 -10.75 6.34
C GLY A 151 -11.80 -12.01 7.10
N LYS A 152 -11.58 -13.20 6.52
CA LYS A 152 -11.88 -14.48 7.19
C LYS A 152 -11.03 -14.66 8.45
N ARG A 153 -9.74 -14.34 8.37
CA ARG A 153 -8.85 -14.43 9.53
C ARG A 153 -9.26 -13.45 10.63
N LEU A 154 -9.62 -12.22 10.26
CA LEU A 154 -10.12 -11.20 11.18
C LEU A 154 -11.41 -11.63 11.89
N ALA A 155 -12.32 -12.34 11.19
CA ALA A 155 -13.51 -12.90 11.83
C ALA A 155 -13.19 -13.98 12.87
N LYS A 156 -12.11 -14.76 12.67
CA LYS A 156 -11.65 -15.76 13.65
C LYS A 156 -10.98 -15.13 14.86
N GLU A 157 -10.16 -14.10 14.63
CA GLU A 157 -9.38 -13.44 15.69
C GLU A 157 -10.23 -12.47 16.51
N ALA A 158 -11.16 -11.77 15.85
CA ALA A 158 -11.90 -10.64 16.41
C ALA A 158 -13.40 -10.72 16.08
N PHE A 159 -14.01 -11.88 16.32
CA PHE A 159 -15.45 -12.06 16.18
C PHE A 159 -16.24 -11.11 17.10
N VAL A 160 -17.38 -10.61 16.63
CA VAL A 160 -18.38 -9.95 17.46
C VAL A 160 -19.77 -10.32 16.96
N ASP A 161 -20.68 -10.59 17.90
CA ASP A 161 -22.08 -10.81 17.56
C ASP A 161 -22.74 -9.48 17.18
N ALA A 162 -23.30 -9.44 15.98
CA ALA A 162 -23.86 -8.23 15.36
C ALA A 162 -24.93 -8.63 14.33
N ASP A 163 -25.50 -7.66 13.63
CA ASP A 163 -26.62 -7.94 12.72
C ASP A 163 -26.22 -7.86 11.24
N VAL A 164 -25.25 -7.00 10.89
CA VAL A 164 -24.79 -6.79 9.51
C VAL A 164 -23.30 -6.47 9.44
N VAL A 165 -22.66 -6.87 8.35
CA VAL A 165 -21.28 -6.50 8.01
C VAL A 165 -21.30 -5.53 6.82
N THR A 166 -20.59 -4.41 6.92
CA THR A 166 -20.39 -3.48 5.81
C THR A 166 -18.91 -3.20 5.62
N GLY A 167 -18.46 -3.14 4.37
CA GLY A 167 -17.14 -2.61 4.02
C GLY A 167 -17.20 -1.10 3.82
N VAL A 168 -16.05 -0.44 3.94
CA VAL A 168 -15.85 0.94 3.49
C VAL A 168 -15.51 0.95 1.99
N PRO A 169 -16.36 1.53 1.12
CA PRO A 169 -16.08 1.50 -0.32
C PRO A 169 -14.95 2.47 -0.72
N ASP A 170 -14.03 2.10 -1.60
CA ASP A 170 -14.00 0.82 -2.35
C ASP A 170 -12.96 -0.18 -1.78
N SER A 171 -12.16 0.24 -0.80
CA SER A 171 -10.89 -0.39 -0.46
C SER A 171 -11.02 -1.68 0.34
N SER A 172 -11.98 -1.77 1.26
CA SER A 172 -12.13 -2.90 2.19
C SER A 172 -13.25 -3.87 1.85
N ILE A 173 -13.89 -3.72 0.67
CA ILE A 173 -15.00 -4.57 0.23
C ILE A 173 -14.63 -6.06 0.24
N SER A 174 -13.45 -6.41 -0.27
CA SER A 174 -12.98 -7.81 -0.31
C SER A 174 -12.84 -8.41 1.09
N ALA A 175 -12.26 -7.66 2.03
CA ALA A 175 -12.13 -8.08 3.42
C ALA A 175 -13.50 -8.18 4.11
N ALA A 176 -14.42 -7.26 3.82
CA ALA A 176 -15.77 -7.30 4.37
C ALA A 176 -16.56 -8.53 3.93
N ILE A 177 -16.45 -8.90 2.65
CA ILE A 177 -17.02 -10.15 2.13
C ILE A 177 -16.41 -11.36 2.87
N GLY A 178 -15.09 -11.36 3.05
CA GLY A 178 -14.40 -12.43 3.79
C GLY A 178 -14.87 -12.56 5.24
N TYR A 179 -14.98 -11.44 5.95
CA TYR A 179 -15.45 -11.41 7.33
C TYR A 179 -16.89 -11.90 7.44
N ALA A 180 -17.79 -11.43 6.58
CA ALA A 180 -19.19 -11.85 6.53
C ALA A 180 -19.34 -13.37 6.27
N GLU A 181 -18.61 -13.90 5.28
CA GLU A 181 -18.61 -15.33 4.96
C GLU A 181 -18.17 -16.21 6.13
N GLU A 182 -17.13 -15.80 6.86
CA GLU A 182 -16.61 -16.60 7.98
C GLU A 182 -17.44 -16.44 9.26
N SER A 183 -17.93 -15.22 9.55
CA SER A 183 -18.76 -14.95 10.73
C SER A 183 -20.21 -15.45 10.58
N GLY A 184 -20.66 -15.72 9.35
CA GLY A 184 -22.05 -16.07 9.05
C GLY A 184 -23.02 -14.89 9.08
N LEU A 185 -22.51 -13.67 9.27
CA LEU A 185 -23.31 -12.44 9.24
C LEU A 185 -23.57 -12.01 7.79
N PRO A 186 -24.75 -11.42 7.49
CA PRO A 186 -25.02 -10.92 6.14
C PRO A 186 -24.11 -9.73 5.80
N TYR A 187 -23.50 -9.79 4.62
CA TYR A 187 -22.83 -8.65 4.03
C TYR A 187 -23.85 -7.73 3.37
N GLU A 188 -23.81 -6.45 3.74
CA GLU A 188 -24.73 -5.43 3.22
C GLU A 188 -23.99 -4.18 2.76
N LEU A 189 -24.60 -3.44 1.84
CA LEU A 189 -24.12 -2.12 1.42
C LEU A 189 -24.59 -1.06 2.42
N GLY A 190 -23.98 -1.04 3.60
CA GLY A 190 -24.26 -0.05 4.65
C GLY A 190 -23.67 1.34 4.34
N LEU A 191 -22.69 1.40 3.44
CA LEU A 191 -22.03 2.63 3.00
C LEU A 191 -22.00 2.69 1.46
N ILE A 192 -22.20 3.88 0.91
CA ILE A 192 -22.11 4.16 -0.52
C ILE A 192 -21.14 5.30 -0.74
N LYS A 193 -20.18 5.08 -1.64
CA LYS A 193 -19.29 6.13 -2.14
C LYS A 193 -19.95 6.86 -3.30
N ASN A 194 -19.98 8.18 -3.21
CA ASN A 194 -20.46 9.01 -4.31
C ASN A 194 -19.38 9.10 -5.41
N ARG A 195 -19.66 8.44 -6.54
CA ARG A 195 -18.73 8.37 -7.69
C ARG A 195 -18.58 9.70 -8.44
N TYR A 196 -19.42 10.69 -8.15
CA TYR A 196 -19.47 11.96 -8.88
C TYR A 196 -18.86 13.14 -8.11
N VAL A 197 -18.30 12.90 -6.92
CA VAL A 197 -17.63 13.95 -6.12
C VAL A 197 -16.17 14.07 -6.56
N ALA A 198 -15.86 15.09 -7.36
CA ALA A 198 -14.49 15.47 -7.69
C ALA A 198 -13.77 16.16 -6.50
N ARG A 199 -12.45 16.42 -6.63
CA ARG A 199 -11.68 17.16 -5.61
C ARG A 199 -12.37 18.49 -5.30
N THR A 200 -12.70 18.71 -4.03
CA THR A 200 -13.47 19.84 -3.48
C THR A 200 -12.71 21.18 -3.48
N PHE A 201 -11.83 21.42 -4.45
CA PHE A 201 -10.88 22.55 -4.44
C PHE A 201 -11.56 23.92 -4.62
N ILE A 202 -12.79 23.95 -5.15
CA ILE A 202 -13.56 25.19 -5.36
C ILE A 202 -14.82 25.14 -4.49
N GLN A 203 -14.67 25.31 -3.17
CA GLN A 203 -15.80 25.52 -2.28
C GLN A 203 -15.58 26.82 -1.48
N PRO A 204 -16.52 27.79 -1.55
CA PRO A 204 -16.30 29.16 -1.08
C PRO A 204 -16.24 29.33 0.45
N SER A 205 -16.72 28.35 1.22
CA SER A 205 -16.66 28.39 2.69
C SER A 205 -16.15 27.09 3.31
N GLN A 206 -15.64 27.19 4.54
CA GLN A 206 -15.20 26.02 5.33
C GLN A 206 -16.37 25.06 5.61
N GLU A 207 -17.57 25.57 5.90
CA GLU A 207 -18.80 24.77 6.06
C GLU A 207 -19.15 23.98 4.79
N LEU A 208 -19.00 24.59 3.61
CA LEU A 208 -19.25 23.93 2.33
C LEU A 208 -18.16 22.88 2.00
N ARG A 209 -16.93 23.08 2.46
CA ARG A 209 -15.88 22.04 2.41
C ARG A 209 -16.23 20.86 3.32
N GLU A 210 -16.67 21.13 4.54
CA GLU A 210 -17.12 20.08 5.46
C GLU A 210 -18.34 19.32 4.89
N GLN A 211 -19.30 20.01 4.27
CA GLN A 211 -20.38 19.37 3.51
C GLN A 211 -19.87 18.59 2.29
N GLY A 212 -18.91 19.10 1.54
CA GLY A 212 -18.29 18.39 0.40
C GLY A 212 -17.58 17.10 0.82
N VAL A 213 -17.04 17.05 2.03
CA VAL A 213 -16.52 15.81 2.64
C VAL A 213 -17.67 14.85 2.99
N ARG A 214 -18.80 15.35 3.52
CA ARG A 214 -20.02 14.54 3.73
C ARG A 214 -20.58 13.94 2.44
N MET A 215 -20.35 14.59 1.29
CA MET A 215 -20.84 14.08 0.01
C MET A 215 -20.06 12.86 -0.50
N LYS A 216 -18.83 12.60 -0.02
CA LYS A 216 -18.00 11.51 -0.55
C LYS A 216 -18.52 10.12 -0.18
N LEU A 217 -19.03 9.97 1.04
CA LEU A 217 -19.54 8.72 1.59
C LEU A 217 -20.86 8.99 2.32
N SER A 218 -21.86 8.14 2.08
CA SER A 218 -23.16 8.19 2.74
C SER A 218 -23.52 6.83 3.33
N ALA A 219 -24.08 6.82 4.54
CA ALA A 219 -24.64 5.62 5.14
C ALA A 219 -26.05 5.33 4.60
N VAL A 220 -26.35 4.06 4.36
CA VAL A 220 -27.66 3.60 3.88
C VAL A 220 -28.54 3.31 5.08
N ARG A 221 -29.32 4.31 5.51
CA ARG A 221 -30.21 4.21 6.69
C ARG A 221 -31.08 2.95 6.70
N GLY A 222 -31.68 2.59 5.56
CA GLY A 222 -32.55 1.40 5.47
C GLY A 222 -31.85 0.06 5.73
N VAL A 223 -30.50 0.05 5.71
CA VAL A 223 -29.68 -1.12 6.05
C VAL A 223 -29.24 -1.10 7.51
N VAL A 224 -28.86 0.07 8.03
CA VAL A 224 -28.16 0.19 9.32
C VAL A 224 -29.03 0.63 10.48
N GLU A 225 -30.23 1.18 10.24
CA GLU A 225 -31.09 1.71 11.31
C GLU A 225 -31.53 0.62 12.29
N GLY A 226 -31.26 0.86 13.58
CA GLY A 226 -31.54 -0.06 14.68
C GLY A 226 -30.64 -1.30 14.73
N LYS A 227 -29.63 -1.40 13.87
CA LYS A 227 -28.73 -2.57 13.76
C LYS A 227 -27.41 -2.36 14.50
N ARG A 228 -26.84 -3.45 15.01
CA ARG A 228 -25.43 -3.56 15.40
C ARG A 228 -24.61 -3.85 14.15
N VAL A 229 -23.73 -2.92 13.78
CA VAL A 229 -23.01 -2.95 12.50
C VAL A 229 -21.54 -3.29 12.73
N VAL A 230 -21.02 -4.28 12.02
CA VAL A 230 -19.58 -4.50 11.89
C VAL A 230 -19.08 -3.74 10.66
N MET A 231 -18.32 -2.67 10.91
CA MET A 231 -17.67 -1.87 9.87
C MET A 231 -16.26 -2.39 9.64
N ILE A 232 -16.02 -2.95 8.46
CA ILE A 232 -14.70 -3.42 8.03
C ILE A 232 -13.99 -2.31 7.27
N ASP A 233 -12.78 -1.99 7.68
CA ASP A 233 -11.88 -1.10 6.97
C ASP A 233 -10.54 -1.79 6.72
N ASP A 234 -9.75 -1.33 5.75
CA ASP A 234 -8.47 -1.95 5.42
C ASP A 234 -7.38 -1.58 6.42
N SER A 235 -7.32 -0.31 6.82
CA SER A 235 -6.28 0.24 7.68
C SER A 235 -6.76 1.51 8.39
N ILE A 236 -6.08 1.90 9.47
CA ILE A 236 -6.24 3.22 10.10
C ILE A 236 -4.88 3.90 10.17
N VAL A 237 -4.74 5.02 9.46
CA VAL A 237 -3.54 5.88 9.50
C VAL A 237 -3.71 6.99 10.56
N ARG A 238 -4.56 7.98 10.28
CA ARG A 238 -4.79 9.15 11.15
C ARG A 238 -6.07 9.07 12.00
N GLY A 239 -6.93 8.07 11.76
CA GLY A 239 -8.23 7.90 12.44
C GLY A 239 -9.35 8.87 12.03
N THR A 240 -9.06 9.95 11.29
CA THR A 240 -10.05 10.97 10.90
C THR A 240 -11.18 10.41 10.05
N THR A 241 -10.85 9.58 9.05
CA THR A 241 -11.84 8.93 8.18
C THR A 241 -12.72 7.96 8.96
N SER A 242 -12.12 7.05 9.74
CA SER A 242 -12.85 6.06 10.54
C SER A 242 -13.79 6.72 11.54
N LYS A 243 -13.32 7.76 12.25
CA LYS A 243 -14.17 8.59 13.13
C LYS A 243 -15.39 9.15 12.41
N ARG A 244 -15.19 9.67 11.19
CA ARG A 244 -16.28 10.22 10.39
C ARG A 244 -17.27 9.14 9.95
N ILE A 245 -16.80 7.97 9.54
CA ILE A 245 -17.67 6.87 9.09
C ILE A 245 -18.48 6.32 10.26
N VAL A 246 -17.87 6.13 11.43
CA VAL A 246 -18.59 5.71 12.64
C VAL A 246 -19.69 6.72 12.99
N GLN A 247 -19.38 8.02 12.95
CA GLN A 247 -20.38 9.06 13.17
C GLN A 247 -21.51 9.00 12.13
N LEU A 248 -21.20 8.81 10.85
CA LEU A 248 -22.20 8.68 9.78
C LEU A 248 -23.14 7.48 9.99
N LEU A 249 -22.60 6.34 10.43
CA LEU A 249 -23.40 5.15 10.72
C LEU A 249 -24.33 5.38 11.92
N ARG A 250 -23.84 6.03 12.99
CA ARG A 250 -24.68 6.41 14.14
C ARG A 250 -25.75 7.44 13.77
N GLU A 251 -25.41 8.45 12.96
CA GLU A 251 -26.37 9.44 12.43
C GLU A 251 -27.46 8.79 11.57
N ALA A 252 -27.13 7.69 10.87
CA ALA A 252 -28.08 6.88 10.13
C ALA A 252 -28.86 5.87 11.00
N GLY A 253 -28.67 5.88 12.33
CA GLY A 253 -29.46 5.11 13.28
C GLY A 253 -28.88 3.76 13.68
N ALA A 254 -27.62 3.45 13.37
CA ALA A 254 -26.97 2.24 13.89
C ALA A 254 -26.97 2.24 15.43
N ALA A 255 -27.40 1.12 16.02
CA ALA A 255 -27.42 0.93 17.47
C ALA A 255 -26.01 0.78 18.04
N GLU A 256 -25.19 -0.03 17.36
CA GLU A 256 -23.78 -0.24 17.68
C GLU A 256 -22.95 -0.21 16.38
N VAL A 257 -21.70 0.20 16.49
CA VAL A 257 -20.70 0.23 15.42
C VAL A 257 -19.42 -0.39 15.93
N HIS A 258 -19.17 -1.64 15.54
CA HIS A 258 -17.93 -2.36 15.80
C HIS A 258 -16.98 -2.23 14.62
N VAL A 259 -15.80 -1.67 14.85
CA VAL A 259 -14.80 -1.47 13.80
C VAL A 259 -13.85 -2.67 13.80
N ARG A 260 -13.59 -3.24 12.63
CA ARG A 260 -12.59 -4.29 12.44
C ARG A 260 -11.67 -3.91 11.30
N ILE A 261 -10.37 -3.93 11.55
CA ILE A 261 -9.36 -3.47 10.60
C ILE A 261 -8.60 -4.66 10.02
N ALA A 262 -8.60 -4.79 8.70
CA ALA A 262 -7.98 -5.91 7.98
C ALA A 262 -6.45 -5.78 7.82
N SER A 263 -5.82 -5.05 8.73
CA SER A 263 -4.37 -4.91 8.92
C SER A 263 -4.05 -4.80 10.42
N PRO A 264 -2.79 -5.01 10.82
CA PRO A 264 -2.30 -4.59 12.13
C PRO A 264 -2.31 -3.06 12.27
N PRO A 265 -2.11 -2.51 13.48
CA PRO A 265 -2.01 -1.08 13.69
C PRO A 265 -0.78 -0.47 12.99
N LEU A 266 -0.98 0.58 12.20
CA LEU A 266 0.10 1.28 11.50
C LEU A 266 0.78 2.27 12.46
N ALA A 267 1.82 1.81 13.15
CA ALA A 267 2.50 2.54 14.22
C ALA A 267 3.88 3.10 13.82
N PHE A 268 4.32 2.87 12.57
CA PHE A 268 5.64 3.28 12.09
C PHE A 268 5.58 3.89 10.68
N PRO A 269 6.44 4.88 10.39
CA PRO A 269 6.50 5.52 9.08
C PRO A 269 7.03 4.59 7.98
N CYS A 270 6.88 5.01 6.73
CA CYS A 270 7.39 4.30 5.56
C CYS A 270 8.46 5.15 4.86
N PHE A 271 9.58 4.51 4.52
CA PHE A 271 10.69 5.13 3.79
C PHE A 271 10.88 4.56 2.38
N TYR A 272 9.87 3.83 1.87
CA TYR A 272 9.95 3.08 0.60
C TYR A 272 8.93 3.58 -0.45
N GLY A 273 8.68 4.89 -0.45
CA GLY A 273 7.88 5.57 -1.48
C GLY A 273 6.40 5.83 -1.16
N ILE A 274 5.97 5.66 0.10
CA ILE A 274 4.64 6.15 0.55
C ILE A 274 4.84 7.38 1.45
N ASP A 275 4.00 8.39 1.25
CA ASP A 275 3.99 9.63 2.04
C ASP A 275 3.35 9.44 3.43
N ILE A 276 4.01 8.65 4.28
CA ILE A 276 3.74 8.49 5.71
C ILE A 276 5.08 8.62 6.42
N GLN A 277 5.54 9.86 6.58
CA GLN A 277 6.92 10.12 6.97
C GLN A 277 7.11 10.36 8.47
N THR A 278 6.05 10.66 9.22
CA THR A 278 6.18 11.00 10.65
C THR A 278 5.23 10.21 11.55
N ARG A 279 5.72 9.78 12.71
CA ARG A 279 4.95 9.08 13.75
C ARG A 279 3.81 9.91 14.32
N ASN A 280 3.99 11.22 14.43
CA ASN A 280 2.98 12.14 14.98
C ASN A 280 1.65 12.11 14.21
N GLU A 281 1.68 11.75 12.91
CA GLU A 281 0.47 11.63 12.11
C GLU A 281 -0.25 10.28 12.30
N LEU A 282 0.45 9.28 12.83
CA LEU A 282 -0.04 7.93 12.99
C LEU A 282 -0.75 7.78 14.34
N ILE A 283 -2.05 7.51 14.27
CA ILE A 283 -2.85 7.37 15.49
C ILE A 283 -2.38 6.20 16.35
N ALA A 284 -1.90 5.11 15.72
CA ALA A 284 -1.42 3.93 16.42
C ALA A 284 0.01 4.07 16.98
N SER A 285 0.76 5.11 16.61
CA SER A 285 2.01 5.45 17.30
C SER A 285 1.76 6.10 18.65
N ASN A 286 0.64 6.82 18.78
CA ASN A 286 0.37 7.74 19.88
C ASN A 286 -0.69 7.23 20.87
N TYR A 287 -1.50 6.25 20.47
CA TYR A 287 -2.66 5.80 21.22
C TYR A 287 -2.77 4.28 21.21
N SER A 288 -3.15 3.71 22.36
CA SER A 288 -3.54 2.31 22.47
C SER A 288 -4.84 2.02 21.70
N VAL A 289 -5.11 0.74 21.39
CA VAL A 289 -6.34 0.33 20.69
C VAL A 289 -7.61 0.84 21.39
N ASP A 290 -7.66 0.79 22.72
CA ASP A 290 -8.78 1.31 23.52
C ASP A 290 -8.95 2.82 23.42
N GLU A 291 -7.84 3.57 23.32
CA GLU A 291 -7.86 5.01 23.10
C GLU A 291 -8.32 5.33 21.68
N ILE A 292 -7.82 4.61 20.68
CA ILE A 292 -8.24 4.76 19.28
C ILE A 292 -9.75 4.49 19.16
N CYS A 293 -10.26 3.42 19.78
CA CYS A 293 -11.69 3.08 19.80
C CYS A 293 -12.54 4.25 20.31
N ARG A 294 -12.11 4.87 21.42
CA ARG A 294 -12.78 6.05 22.00
C ARG A 294 -12.66 7.28 21.09
N ILE A 295 -11.50 7.53 20.50
CA ILE A 295 -11.27 8.67 19.59
C ILE A 295 -12.18 8.60 18.37
N ILE A 296 -12.33 7.41 17.77
CA ILE A 296 -13.20 7.21 16.60
C ILE A 296 -14.69 7.06 16.97
N GLY A 297 -15.01 6.83 18.24
CA GLY A 297 -16.38 6.72 18.74
C GLY A 297 -17.08 5.39 18.47
N ALA A 298 -16.29 4.33 18.23
CA ALA A 298 -16.78 2.97 18.00
C ALA A 298 -17.13 2.28 19.32
N ASP A 299 -18.00 1.28 19.27
CA ASP A 299 -18.36 0.44 20.44
C ASP A 299 -17.29 -0.60 20.73
N SER A 300 -16.62 -1.12 19.69
CA SER A 300 -15.39 -1.90 19.83
C SER A 300 -14.50 -1.70 18.61
N LEU A 301 -13.19 -1.86 18.79
CA LEU A 301 -12.18 -1.80 17.72
C LEU A 301 -11.22 -2.97 17.90
N GLU A 302 -10.99 -3.72 16.82
CA GLU A 302 -9.98 -4.77 16.78
C GLU A 302 -9.23 -4.73 15.45
N TYR A 303 -7.96 -5.12 15.48
CA TYR A 303 -7.08 -5.19 14.32
C TYR A 303 -6.73 -6.64 14.00
N LEU A 304 -6.42 -6.90 12.74
CA LEU A 304 -5.82 -8.17 12.33
C LEU A 304 -4.42 -8.30 12.94
N SER A 305 -4.06 -9.47 13.46
CA SER A 305 -2.70 -9.70 13.96
C SER A 305 -1.65 -9.69 12.82
N GLU A 306 -0.37 -9.43 13.16
CA GLU A 306 0.73 -9.49 12.18
C GLU A 306 0.85 -10.87 11.53
N GLU A 307 0.78 -11.94 12.32
CA GLU A 307 0.77 -13.31 11.83
C GLU A 307 -0.47 -13.57 10.95
N GLY A 308 -1.63 -13.10 11.41
CA GLY A 308 -2.88 -13.18 10.66
C GLY A 308 -2.79 -12.51 9.29
N LEU A 309 -2.12 -11.36 9.18
CA LEU A 309 -1.86 -10.69 7.91
C LEU A 309 -0.93 -11.52 7.01
N VAL A 310 0.23 -11.93 7.52
CA VAL A 310 1.24 -12.67 6.77
C VAL A 310 0.66 -13.98 6.21
N ASP A 311 -0.07 -14.73 7.04
CA ASP A 311 -0.70 -15.99 6.65
C ASP A 311 -1.87 -15.77 5.69
N SER A 312 -2.63 -14.69 5.86
CA SER A 312 -3.73 -14.35 4.95
C SER A 312 -3.23 -13.95 3.57
N ILE A 313 -2.10 -13.23 3.48
CA ILE A 313 -1.46 -12.95 2.20
C ILE A 313 -0.96 -14.27 1.60
N GLY A 314 -0.33 -15.13 2.40
CA GLY A 314 0.04 -16.49 1.99
C GLY A 314 1.54 -16.68 1.79
N ARG A 315 2.37 -15.82 2.38
CA ARG A 315 3.85 -15.94 2.42
C ARG A 315 4.46 -16.17 1.02
N PRO A 316 4.41 -15.19 0.11
CA PRO A 316 4.90 -15.35 -1.27
C PRO A 316 6.33 -15.90 -1.35
N TYR A 317 7.18 -15.57 -0.37
CA TYR A 317 8.54 -16.08 -0.25
C TYR A 317 8.75 -16.69 1.15
N PRO A 318 8.42 -17.98 1.37
CA PRO A 318 8.29 -18.56 2.71
C PRO A 318 9.60 -18.67 3.49
N ASN A 319 10.75 -18.62 2.81
CA ASN A 319 12.08 -18.67 3.44
C ASN A 319 12.58 -17.29 3.89
N GLU A 320 11.84 -16.23 3.57
CA GLU A 320 12.18 -14.85 3.94
C GLU A 320 11.42 -14.43 5.20
N PRO A 321 11.94 -13.47 5.98
CA PRO A 321 11.23 -12.88 7.11
C PRO A 321 9.82 -12.46 6.70
N TYR A 322 8.84 -12.79 7.54
CA TYR A 322 7.42 -12.51 7.31
C TYR A 322 6.88 -13.04 5.96
N GLY A 323 7.48 -14.09 5.41
CA GLY A 323 7.09 -14.64 4.12
C GLY A 323 7.43 -13.75 2.92
N GLY A 324 8.44 -12.88 3.06
CA GLY A 324 8.89 -11.95 2.02
C GLY A 324 8.10 -10.65 1.97
N LEU A 325 7.48 -10.26 3.09
CA LEU A 325 6.69 -9.04 3.21
C LEU A 325 7.43 -8.01 4.09
N CYS A 326 7.39 -6.75 3.68
CA CYS A 326 7.80 -5.64 4.53
C CYS A 326 6.69 -5.35 5.57
N MET A 327 7.02 -5.61 6.84
CA MET A 327 6.13 -5.41 7.98
C MET A 327 6.44 -4.14 8.77
N ALA A 328 7.37 -3.31 8.27
CA ALA A 328 7.89 -2.14 8.96
C ALA A 328 6.81 -1.18 9.47
N TYR A 329 5.69 -1.01 8.73
CA TYR A 329 4.54 -0.21 9.14
C TYR A 329 3.98 -0.56 10.53
N PHE A 330 4.12 -1.83 10.93
CA PHE A 330 3.43 -2.41 12.08
C PHE A 330 4.38 -2.64 13.25
N ASN A 331 5.59 -3.17 12.97
CA ASN A 331 6.53 -3.60 14.00
C ASN A 331 7.85 -2.83 14.00
N GLY A 332 8.06 -1.90 13.07
CA GLY A 332 9.29 -1.11 12.97
C GLY A 332 10.53 -1.91 12.57
N ASP A 333 10.37 -3.17 12.13
CA ASP A 333 11.46 -3.99 11.59
C ASP A 333 11.68 -3.64 10.12
N TYR A 334 12.55 -2.66 9.88
CA TYR A 334 12.91 -2.21 8.54
C TYR A 334 13.90 -3.19 7.88
N PRO A 335 13.60 -3.70 6.68
CA PRO A 335 14.45 -4.69 6.01
C PRO A 335 15.75 -4.08 5.43
N THR A 336 15.92 -2.77 5.50
CA THR A 336 17.12 -2.03 5.08
C THR A 336 17.54 -1.03 6.16
N PRO A 337 18.80 -0.57 6.16
CA PRO A 337 19.16 0.66 6.86
C PRO A 337 18.29 1.83 6.38
N LEU A 338 18.06 2.80 7.27
CA LEU A 338 17.27 4.00 6.97
C LEU A 338 18.11 5.17 6.47
N TYR A 339 19.44 5.05 6.49
CA TYR A 339 20.39 6.02 5.95
C TYR A 339 20.13 7.43 6.48
N ASP A 340 19.86 8.39 5.60
CA ASP A 340 19.60 9.79 5.93
C ASP A 340 18.31 10.01 6.73
N TYR A 341 17.37 9.05 6.71
CA TYR A 341 16.16 9.09 7.54
C TYR A 341 16.37 8.56 8.96
N GLU A 342 17.48 7.85 9.24
CA GLU A 342 17.67 7.13 10.50
C GLU A 342 17.68 8.06 11.72
N ALA A 343 18.42 9.17 11.64
CA ALA A 343 18.56 10.10 12.76
C ALA A 343 17.23 10.75 13.15
N GLU A 344 16.43 11.18 12.16
CA GLU A 344 15.12 11.79 12.40
C GLU A 344 14.10 10.76 12.90
N TYR A 345 14.14 9.55 12.35
CA TYR A 345 13.33 8.44 12.84
C TYR A 345 13.63 8.10 14.30
N LEU A 346 14.90 7.93 14.67
CA LEU A 346 15.29 7.62 16.05
C LEU A 346 14.88 8.75 17.01
N ALA A 347 15.06 10.02 16.63
CA ALA A 347 14.59 11.16 17.42
C ALA A 347 13.07 11.13 17.64
N SER A 348 12.29 10.68 16.64
CA SER A 348 10.84 10.54 16.76
C SER A 348 10.40 9.46 17.76
N LEU A 349 11.24 8.44 18.01
CA LEU A 349 10.96 7.41 19.03
C LEU A 349 11.19 7.92 20.46
N GLU A 350 12.10 8.88 20.64
CA GLU A 350 12.46 9.42 21.95
C GLU A 350 11.46 10.49 22.43
N ALA A 351 10.86 11.24 21.51
CA ALA A 351 9.90 12.30 21.82
C ALA A 351 8.57 11.80 22.44
N GLU A 352 8.29 10.50 22.35
CA GLU A 352 7.07 9.85 22.86
C GLU A 352 7.28 9.10 24.20
N LYS A 353 8.49 9.15 24.78
CA LYS A 353 8.76 8.72 26.17
C LYS A 353 8.71 9.89 27.14
#